data_AF-A0AAW2UYD8-F1
#
_entry.id   AF-A0AAW2UYD8-F1
#
_cell.length_a   1.000
_cell.length_b   1.000
_cell.length_c   1.000
_cell.angle_alpha   90.00
_cell.angle_beta   90.00
_cell.angle_gamma   90.00
#
_symmetry.space_group_name_H-M   'P 1'
#
loop_
_entity.id
_entity.type
_entity.pdbx_description
1 polymer ?
#
loop_
_entity_poly.entity_id
_entity_poly.type
_entity_poly.pdbx_seq_one_letter_code
_entity_poly.pdbx_strand_id
1 'polypeptide(L)'
;MAEIKKMHALIDKYQLKGHIRWIAAQTDRYRNGELYRFIADTKGAFVQPALYEAFGLTVIEAMNCGLPTFATSQGGPAEIIVDWISGFHIDPNNGDESSNKIADFFERCKGDSRYWNRVSLAGLKRINECYTWKIYANKVLNMGLAYGFWRQLNKEQKQSKQRYIDVFYNLQFRKLAKNSTIPGEERKAEPAQAPTPAPAEKERKPAPKPEARVSAPPASEQRKKPEARHVFNEI
;
A
#
# COMPACT_ATOMS: atom_id res chain seq x y z
N MET A 1 -14.25 13.79 14.35
CA MET A 1 -14.11 14.47 15.65
C MET A 1 -13.15 13.78 16.63
N ALA A 2 -12.92 12.46 16.55
CA ALA A 2 -12.03 11.76 17.48
C ALA A 2 -10.57 12.29 17.47
N GLU A 3 -9.95 12.42 16.30
CA GLU A 3 -8.56 12.91 16.19
C GLU A 3 -8.37 14.36 16.65
N ILE A 4 -9.36 15.23 16.42
CA ILE A 4 -9.33 16.62 16.90
C ILE A 4 -9.28 16.66 18.43
N LYS A 5 -10.10 15.84 19.10
CA LYS A 5 -10.10 15.74 20.57
C LYS A 5 -8.75 15.21 21.09
N LYS A 6 -8.19 14.20 20.41
CA LYS A 6 -6.87 13.64 20.75
C LYS A 6 -5.77 14.70 20.64
N MET A 7 -5.78 15.51 19.58
CA MET A 7 -4.80 16.60 19.41
C MET A 7 -4.86 17.62 20.56
N HIS A 8 -6.05 18.08 20.95
CA HIS A 8 -6.19 18.97 22.10
C HIS A 8 -5.63 18.35 23.39
N ALA A 9 -5.98 17.09 23.67
CA ALA A 9 -5.49 16.39 24.85
C ALA A 9 -3.95 16.26 24.86
N LEU A 10 -3.32 16.03 23.72
CA LEU A 10 -1.86 15.96 23.60
C LEU A 10 -1.19 17.32 23.83
N ILE A 11 -1.76 18.40 23.29
CA ILE A 11 -1.24 19.76 23.48
C ILE A 11 -1.21 20.12 24.97
N ASP A 12 -2.27 19.80 25.70
CA ASP A 12 -2.37 20.10 27.13
C ASP A 12 -1.47 19.16 27.96
N LYS A 13 -1.46 17.85 27.67
CA LYS A 13 -0.66 16.86 28.39
C LYS A 13 0.85 17.15 28.32
N TYR A 14 1.36 17.52 27.14
CA TYR A 14 2.78 17.77 26.92
C TYR A 14 3.16 19.25 26.95
N GLN A 15 2.23 20.13 27.35
CA GLN A 15 2.44 21.58 27.45
C GLN A 15 3.07 22.21 26.19
N LEU A 16 2.58 21.82 25.01
CA LEU A 16 3.20 22.18 23.73
C LEU A 16 2.94 23.63 23.27
N LYS A 17 2.26 24.44 24.09
CA LYS A 17 1.96 25.85 23.76
C LYS A 17 3.27 26.63 23.59
N GLY A 18 3.44 27.28 22.44
CA GLY A 18 4.68 27.98 22.07
C GLY A 18 5.66 27.14 21.24
N HIS A 19 5.57 25.81 21.30
CA HIS A 19 6.39 24.89 20.50
C HIS A 19 5.65 24.32 19.29
N ILE A 20 4.32 24.23 19.35
CA ILE A 20 3.47 23.74 18.25
C ILE A 20 2.62 24.86 17.65
N ARG A 21 2.50 24.85 16.32
CA ARG A 21 1.49 25.62 15.59
C ARG A 21 0.58 24.66 14.82
N TRP A 22 -0.65 24.50 15.28
CA TRP A 22 -1.66 23.69 14.58
C TRP A 22 -2.43 24.56 13.58
N ILE A 23 -2.39 24.18 12.30
CA ILE A 23 -2.98 24.93 11.19
C ILE A 23 -4.13 24.11 10.59
N ALA A 24 -5.23 24.78 10.24
CA ALA A 24 -6.35 24.16 9.51
C ALA A 24 -5.93 23.72 8.10
N ALA A 25 -6.78 22.91 7.45
CA ALA A 25 -6.52 22.42 6.10
C ALA A 25 -6.19 23.56 5.12
N GLN A 26 -5.11 23.39 4.36
CA GLN A 26 -4.64 24.35 3.37
C GLN A 26 -5.09 23.89 1.97
N THR A 27 -6.01 24.63 1.36
CA THR A 27 -6.64 24.24 0.09
C THR A 27 -6.00 24.86 -1.15
N ASP A 28 -5.28 25.97 -1.00
CA ASP A 28 -4.61 26.65 -2.11
C ASP A 28 -3.26 26.00 -2.42
N ARG A 29 -3.22 25.27 -3.55
CA ARG A 29 -2.00 24.57 -4.01
C ARG A 29 -0.82 25.50 -4.28
N TYR A 30 -1.07 26.74 -4.73
CA TYR A 30 0.01 27.66 -5.08
C TYR A 30 0.71 28.15 -3.81
N ARG A 31 -0.09 28.54 -2.81
CA ARG A 31 0.43 28.88 -1.48
C ARG A 31 1.10 27.69 -0.79
N ASN A 32 0.59 26.47 -0.97
CA ASN A 32 1.19 25.28 -0.36
C ASN A 32 2.61 25.00 -0.89
N GLY A 33 2.86 25.24 -2.19
CA GLY A 33 4.21 25.13 -2.75
C GLY A 33 5.20 26.11 -2.08
N GLU A 34 4.78 27.35 -1.88
CA GLU A 34 5.59 28.34 -1.15
C GLU A 34 5.73 28.01 0.33
N LEU A 35 4.73 27.39 0.95
CA LEU A 35 4.83 26.94 2.34
C LEU A 35 5.97 25.91 2.50
N TYR A 36 6.07 24.91 1.61
CA TYR A 36 7.17 23.95 1.65
C TYR A 36 8.54 24.63 1.50
N ARG A 37 8.66 25.59 0.56
CA ARG A 37 9.89 26.36 0.34
C ARG A 37 10.25 27.22 1.55
N PHE A 38 9.27 27.86 2.17
CA PHE A 38 9.48 28.65 3.39
C PHE A 38 10.03 27.79 4.54
N ILE A 39 9.51 26.57 4.72
CA ILE A 39 10.09 25.63 5.70
C ILE A 39 11.53 25.24 5.31
N ALA A 40 11.81 25.05 4.02
CA ALA A 40 13.16 24.77 3.53
C ALA A 40 14.14 25.93 3.80
N ASP A 41 13.69 27.18 3.66
CA ASP A 41 14.48 28.38 3.98
C ASP A 41 14.88 28.42 5.46
N THR A 42 13.97 27.99 6.35
CA THR A 42 14.24 27.86 7.79
C THR A 42 15.13 26.66 8.16
N LYS A 43 15.62 25.89 7.17
CA LYS A 43 16.35 24.63 7.37
C LYS A 43 15.59 23.61 8.21
N GLY A 44 14.26 23.59 8.05
CA GLY A 44 13.38 22.60 8.68
C GLY A 44 13.44 21.22 8.01
N ALA A 45 12.48 20.37 8.37
CA ALA A 45 12.27 19.06 7.76
C ALA A 45 10.77 18.77 7.63
N PHE A 46 10.42 17.85 6.73
CA PHE A 46 9.06 17.31 6.60
C PHE A 46 8.98 15.95 7.27
N VAL A 47 7.89 15.70 8.01
CA VAL A 47 7.67 14.42 8.70
C VAL A 47 6.28 13.89 8.33
N GLN A 48 6.22 12.64 7.90
CA GLN A 48 4.99 11.95 7.50
C GLN A 48 4.83 10.66 8.32
N PRO A 49 4.25 10.75 9.53
CA PRO A 49 4.19 9.64 10.50
C PRO A 49 2.90 8.81 10.37
N ALA A 50 2.51 8.42 9.15
CA ALA A 50 1.33 7.58 8.95
C ALA A 50 1.61 6.14 9.40
N LEU A 51 0.62 5.48 10.02
CA LEU A 51 0.68 4.04 10.33
C LEU A 51 0.88 3.19 9.07
N TYR A 52 0.26 3.63 7.97
CA TYR A 52 0.46 3.09 6.64
C TYR A 52 0.19 4.20 5.63
N GLU A 53 1.01 4.29 4.60
CA GLU A 53 0.86 5.25 3.51
C GLU A 53 0.96 4.54 2.18
N ALA A 54 -0.09 4.60 1.35
CA ALA A 54 -0.10 3.86 0.10
C ALA A 54 0.93 4.40 -0.91
N PHE A 55 1.10 5.73 -0.98
CA PHE A 55 2.07 6.34 -1.88
C PHE A 55 2.80 7.52 -1.24
N GLY A 56 2.07 8.53 -0.74
CA GLY A 56 2.68 9.71 -0.12
C GLY A 56 3.05 10.80 -1.13
N LEU A 57 2.05 11.39 -1.81
CA LEU A 57 2.30 12.56 -2.67
C LEU A 57 2.96 13.72 -1.93
N THR A 58 2.62 13.93 -0.66
CA THR A 58 3.23 14.95 0.19
C THR A 58 4.73 14.72 0.42
N VAL A 59 5.19 13.46 0.39
CA VAL A 59 6.62 13.11 0.47
C VAL A 59 7.33 13.59 -0.79
N ILE A 60 6.75 13.33 -1.96
CA ILE A 60 7.27 13.81 -3.26
C ILE A 60 7.28 15.34 -3.31
N GLU A 61 6.21 15.99 -2.87
CA GLU A 61 6.10 17.45 -2.83
C GLU A 61 7.18 18.09 -1.95
N ALA A 62 7.38 17.56 -0.74
CA ALA A 62 8.42 18.02 0.18
C ALA A 62 9.83 17.83 -0.42
N MET A 63 10.14 16.62 -0.91
CA MET A 63 11.44 16.32 -1.54
C MET A 63 11.69 17.19 -2.78
N ASN A 64 10.66 17.46 -3.58
CA ASN A 64 10.75 18.32 -4.77
C ASN A 64 10.95 19.81 -4.43
N CYS A 65 10.59 20.23 -3.21
CA CYS A 65 10.93 21.55 -2.67
C CYS A 65 12.31 21.57 -1.99
N GLY A 66 13.05 20.46 -2.01
CA GLY A 66 14.36 20.34 -1.35
C GLY A 66 14.27 20.23 0.17
N LEU A 67 13.11 19.83 0.71
CA LEU A 67 12.94 19.67 2.15
C LEU A 67 13.35 18.24 2.57
N PRO A 68 14.37 18.07 3.44
CA PRO A 68 14.70 16.77 4.01
C PRO A 68 13.46 16.12 4.63
N THR A 69 13.20 14.88 4.24
CA THR A 69 11.92 14.22 4.53
C THR A 69 12.12 12.96 5.35
N PHE A 70 11.33 12.83 6.42
CA PHE A 70 11.16 11.66 7.26
C PHE A 70 9.78 11.06 6.96
N ALA A 71 9.73 9.83 6.48
CA ALA A 71 8.46 9.20 6.11
C ALA A 71 8.37 7.78 6.67
N THR A 72 7.14 7.32 6.85
CA THR A 72 6.87 5.97 7.33
C THR A 72 7.53 4.90 6.45
N SER A 73 8.10 3.87 7.08
CA SER A 73 8.58 2.68 6.36
C SER A 73 7.45 1.74 5.92
N GLN A 74 6.20 2.06 6.28
CA GLN A 74 5.03 1.25 5.98
C GLN A 74 4.28 1.75 4.74
N GLY A 75 4.54 1.10 3.60
CA GLY A 75 3.86 1.34 2.33
C GLY A 75 4.72 2.06 1.29
N GLY A 76 4.13 2.93 0.48
CA GLY A 76 4.77 3.58 -0.66
C GLY A 76 6.01 4.42 -0.35
N PRO A 77 6.06 5.21 0.75
CA PRO A 77 7.25 6.02 1.04
C PRO A 77 8.54 5.21 1.23
N ALA A 78 8.42 3.94 1.63
CA ALA A 78 9.55 3.02 1.75
C ALA A 78 10.29 2.76 0.42
N GLU A 79 9.60 2.90 -0.71
CA GLU A 79 10.20 2.82 -2.06
C GLU A 79 10.66 4.20 -2.54
N ILE A 80 9.94 5.27 -2.18
CA ILE A 80 10.26 6.63 -2.62
C ILE A 80 11.60 7.08 -2.05
N ILE A 81 11.80 6.87 -0.75
CA ILE A 81 12.98 7.30 -0.02
C ILE A 81 14.03 6.19 -0.01
N VAL A 82 15.27 6.58 -0.21
CA VAL A 82 16.44 5.76 0.11
C VAL A 82 17.01 6.26 1.44
N ASP A 83 16.84 5.45 2.49
CA ASP A 83 17.19 5.80 3.87
C ASP A 83 18.64 6.30 3.96
N TRP A 84 18.85 7.37 4.73
CA TRP A 84 20.13 8.08 4.91
C TRP A 84 20.74 8.75 3.66
N ILE A 85 20.12 8.61 2.48
CA ILE A 85 20.60 9.20 1.22
C ILE A 85 19.69 10.32 0.77
N SER A 86 18.44 10.01 0.43
CA SER A 86 17.47 10.97 -0.12
C SER A 86 16.42 11.42 0.89
N GLY A 87 16.45 10.83 2.10
CA GLY A 87 15.55 11.08 3.22
C GLY A 87 15.75 10.02 4.28
N PHE A 88 14.78 9.89 5.19
CA PHE A 88 14.85 8.94 6.29
C PHE A 88 13.55 8.17 6.47
N HIS A 89 13.66 6.88 6.75
CA HIS A 89 12.54 6.07 7.19
C HIS A 89 12.33 6.17 8.70
N ILE A 90 11.07 6.29 9.11
CA ILE A 90 10.63 6.25 10.51
C ILE A 90 9.62 5.13 10.71
N ASP A 91 9.62 4.50 11.88
CA ASP A 91 8.63 3.48 12.24
C ASP A 91 7.51 4.12 13.07
N PRO A 92 6.26 4.19 12.54
CA PRO A 92 5.15 4.81 13.26
C PRO A 92 4.76 4.05 14.55
N ASN A 93 5.20 2.80 14.73
CA ASN A 93 4.97 2.03 15.96
C ASN A 93 6.02 2.28 17.03
N ASN A 94 7.19 2.81 16.65
CA ASN A 94 8.29 3.16 17.56
C ASN A 94 8.54 4.67 17.53
N GLY A 95 7.72 5.39 18.30
CA GLY A 95 7.78 6.85 18.39
C GLY A 95 9.12 7.38 18.94
N ASP A 96 9.71 6.68 19.91
CA ASP A 96 10.96 7.09 20.55
C ASP A 96 12.12 7.02 19.55
N GLU A 97 12.28 5.90 18.86
CA GLU A 97 13.29 5.75 17.80
C GLU A 97 13.11 6.80 16.69
N SER A 98 11.87 6.99 16.25
CA SER A 98 11.56 7.98 15.21
C SER A 98 11.91 9.41 15.64
N SER A 99 11.62 9.75 16.90
CA SER A 99 11.95 11.07 17.45
C SER A 99 13.45 11.27 17.61
N ASN A 100 14.19 10.24 18.05
CA ASN A 100 15.64 10.26 18.16
C ASN A 100 16.29 10.42 16.79
N LYS A 101 15.78 9.74 15.75
CA LYS A 101 16.29 9.88 14.38
C LYS A 101 16.14 11.31 13.85
N ILE A 102 15.03 11.97 14.19
CA ILE A 102 14.80 13.38 13.83
C ILE A 102 15.75 14.29 14.62
N ALA A 103 15.92 14.07 15.93
CA ALA A 103 16.85 14.83 16.76
C ALA A 103 18.30 14.71 16.27
N ASP A 104 18.77 13.49 16.02
CA ASP A 104 20.10 13.19 15.49
C ASP A 104 20.38 13.91 14.17
N PHE A 105 19.38 13.99 13.29
CA PHE A 105 19.51 14.74 12.04
C PHE A 105 19.76 16.23 12.29
N PHE A 106 18.99 16.86 13.19
CA PHE A 106 19.19 18.27 13.50
C PHE A 106 20.48 18.53 14.26
N GLU A 107 20.93 17.61 15.13
CA GLU A 107 22.24 17.69 15.77
C GLU A 107 23.39 17.62 14.75
N ARG A 108 23.31 16.70 13.79
CA ARG A 108 24.28 16.63 12.68
C ARG A 108 24.25 17.88 11.81
N CYS A 109 23.08 18.48 11.57
CA CYS A 109 22.98 19.75 10.84
C CYS A 109 23.61 20.93 11.60
N LYS A 110 23.60 20.91 12.93
CA LYS A 110 24.32 21.92 13.75
C LYS A 110 25.83 21.74 13.67
N GLY A 111 26.31 20.50 13.65
CA GLY A 111 27.74 20.18 13.52
C GLY A 111 28.31 20.42 12.11
N ASP A 112 27.52 20.10 11.07
CA ASP A 112 27.88 20.31 9.67
C ASP A 112 26.74 21.05 8.93
N SER A 113 26.94 22.35 8.73
CA SER A 113 25.99 23.21 8.01
C SER A 113 25.74 22.76 6.55
N ARG A 114 26.61 21.93 5.96
CA ARG A 114 26.43 21.40 4.61
C ARG A 114 25.58 20.13 4.59
N TYR A 115 25.44 19.44 5.73
CA TYR A 115 24.72 18.17 5.81
C TYR A 115 23.27 18.29 5.34
N TRP A 116 22.56 19.31 5.81
CA TRP A 116 21.19 19.58 5.39
C TRP A 116 21.07 19.74 3.86
N ASN A 117 21.97 20.54 3.26
CA ASN A 117 21.98 20.78 1.81
C ASN A 117 22.30 19.50 1.02
N ARG A 118 23.16 18.62 1.55
CA ARG A 118 23.45 17.32 0.91
C ARG A 118 22.20 16.43 0.83
N VAL A 119 21.46 16.30 1.94
CA VAL A 119 20.23 15.51 1.98
C VAL A 119 19.15 16.13 1.08
N SER A 120 19.00 17.45 1.12
CA SER A 120 18.10 18.21 0.25
C SER A 120 18.36 17.95 -1.24
N LEU A 121 19.62 18.07 -1.69
CA LEU A 121 20.02 17.82 -3.08
C LEU A 121 19.82 16.36 -3.50
N ALA A 122 20.08 15.41 -2.59
CA ALA A 122 19.86 14.00 -2.84
C ALA A 122 18.35 13.67 -2.98
N GLY A 123 17.49 14.31 -2.17
CA GLY A 123 16.04 14.23 -2.30
C GLY A 123 15.55 14.76 -3.65
N LEU A 124 16.03 15.94 -4.06
CA LEU A 124 15.71 16.53 -5.38
C LEU A 124 16.16 15.62 -6.53
N LYS A 125 17.36 15.05 -6.44
CA LYS A 125 17.88 14.10 -7.44
C LYS A 125 16.97 12.88 -7.56
N ARG A 126 16.57 12.28 -6.44
CA ARG A 126 15.67 11.11 -6.40
C ARG A 126 14.34 11.39 -7.10
N ILE A 127 13.72 12.54 -6.84
CA ILE A 127 12.45 12.90 -7.49
C ILE A 127 12.61 13.09 -8.99
N ASN A 128 13.65 13.82 -9.42
CA ASN A 128 13.89 14.07 -10.84
C ASN A 128 14.16 12.79 -11.64
N GLU A 129 14.82 11.80 -11.03
CA GLU A 129 15.15 10.52 -11.69
C GLU A 129 13.97 9.55 -11.77
N CYS A 130 13.06 9.57 -10.79
CA CYS A 130 12.06 8.49 -10.63
C CYS A 130 10.60 8.97 -10.71
N TYR A 131 10.30 10.18 -10.23
CA TYR A 131 8.93 10.61 -9.89
C TYR A 131 8.53 11.89 -10.63
N THR A 132 8.60 11.87 -11.96
CA THR A 132 8.14 12.99 -12.81
C THR A 132 7.01 12.59 -13.76
N TRP A 133 6.13 13.55 -14.06
CA TRP A 133 5.02 13.35 -15.00
C TRP A 133 5.48 12.99 -16.41
N LYS A 134 6.68 13.43 -16.81
CA LYS A 134 7.29 13.06 -18.09
C LYS A 134 7.59 11.56 -18.17
N ILE A 135 8.22 11.01 -17.13
CA ILE A 135 8.50 9.57 -17.04
C ILE A 135 7.19 8.78 -17.02
N TYR A 136 6.21 9.26 -16.25
CA TYR A 136 4.88 8.65 -16.19
C TYR A 136 4.20 8.60 -17.57
N ALA A 137 4.10 9.73 -18.26
CA ALA A 137 3.44 9.82 -19.57
C ALA A 137 4.06 8.86 -20.59
N ASN A 138 5.40 8.80 -20.66
CA ASN A 138 6.11 7.88 -21.54
C ASN A 138 5.79 6.41 -21.23
N LYS A 139 5.78 6.03 -19.93
CA LYS A 139 5.45 4.65 -19.52
C LYS A 139 4.01 4.29 -19.89
N VAL A 140 3.05 5.17 -19.63
CA VAL A 140 1.63 4.92 -19.93
C VAL A 140 1.40 4.76 -21.43
N LEU A 141 2.00 5.60 -22.27
CA LEU A 141 1.90 5.49 -23.72
C LEU A 141 2.50 4.17 -24.23
N ASN A 142 3.69 3.81 -23.77
CA ASN A 142 4.34 2.56 -24.15
C ASN A 142 3.52 1.33 -23.75
N MET A 143 2.98 1.33 -22.53
CA MET A 143 2.07 0.28 -22.07
C MET A 143 0.78 0.24 -22.90
N GLY A 144 0.18 1.39 -23.21
CA GLY A 144 -1.02 1.47 -24.05
C GLY A 144 -0.82 0.84 -25.42
N LEU A 145 0.32 1.10 -26.06
CA LEU A 145 0.68 0.49 -27.35
C LEU A 145 0.89 -1.02 -27.21
N ALA A 146 1.72 -1.47 -26.26
CA ALA A 146 2.03 -2.88 -26.06
C ALA A 146 0.81 -3.71 -25.68
N TYR A 147 0.03 -3.26 -24.70
CA TYR A 147 -1.20 -3.95 -24.29
C TYR A 147 -2.32 -3.83 -25.32
N GLY A 148 -2.35 -2.74 -26.10
CA GLY A 148 -3.26 -2.59 -27.23
C GLY A 148 -3.03 -3.68 -28.28
N PHE A 149 -1.78 -3.88 -28.68
CA PHE A 149 -1.37 -4.94 -29.60
C PHE A 149 -1.63 -6.34 -29.01
N TRP A 150 -1.19 -6.60 -27.78
CA TRP A 150 -1.39 -7.89 -27.11
C TRP A 150 -2.87 -8.25 -26.96
N ARG A 151 -3.73 -7.25 -26.72
CA ARG A 151 -5.19 -7.44 -26.64
C ARG A 151 -5.79 -7.90 -27.95
N GLN A 152 -5.28 -7.42 -29.10
CA GLN A 152 -5.76 -7.84 -30.41
C GLN A 152 -5.37 -9.29 -30.72
N LEU A 153 -4.15 -9.69 -30.34
CA LEU A 153 -3.66 -11.06 -30.56
C LEU A 153 -4.39 -12.10 -29.70
N ASN A 154 -4.79 -11.75 -28.46
CA ASN A 154 -5.33 -12.72 -27.49
C ASN A 154 -6.85 -12.62 -27.29
N LYS A 155 -7.59 -12.27 -28.34
CA LYS A 155 -9.03 -11.97 -28.26
C LYS A 155 -9.86 -13.17 -27.79
N GLU A 156 -9.57 -14.36 -28.30
CA GLU A 156 -10.34 -15.58 -27.99
C GLU A 156 -10.16 -16.03 -26.54
N GLN A 157 -8.92 -16.05 -26.03
CA GLN A 157 -8.64 -16.45 -24.64
C GLN A 157 -9.27 -15.52 -23.59
N LYS A 158 -9.60 -14.27 -23.96
CA LYS A 158 -10.25 -13.33 -23.05
C LYS A 158 -11.77 -13.54 -22.92
N GLN A 159 -12.43 -14.16 -23.89
CA GLN A 159 -13.90 -14.27 -23.87
C GLN A 159 -14.40 -15.09 -22.67
N SER A 160 -13.76 -16.22 -22.37
CA SER A 160 -14.12 -17.05 -21.21
C SER A 160 -13.91 -16.32 -19.89
N LYS A 161 -12.79 -15.57 -19.76
CA LYS A 161 -12.52 -14.74 -18.57
C LYS A 161 -13.55 -13.61 -18.43
N GLN A 162 -13.93 -12.98 -19.53
CA GLN A 162 -14.95 -11.92 -19.52
C GLN A 162 -16.29 -12.45 -19.02
N ARG A 163 -16.76 -13.59 -19.55
CA ARG A 163 -18.00 -14.22 -19.10
C ARG A 163 -17.97 -14.56 -17.61
N TYR A 164 -16.84 -15.06 -17.11
CA TYR A 164 -16.68 -15.33 -15.67
C TYR A 164 -16.81 -14.06 -14.82
N ILE A 165 -16.16 -12.96 -15.24
CA ILE A 165 -16.26 -11.66 -14.55
C ILE A 165 -17.71 -11.16 -14.58
N ASP A 166 -18.41 -11.31 -15.70
CA ASP A 166 -19.81 -10.88 -15.84
C ASP A 166 -20.73 -11.66 -14.88
N VAL A 167 -20.53 -12.97 -14.77
CA VAL A 167 -21.26 -13.82 -13.82
C VAL A 167 -20.95 -13.42 -12.38
N PHE A 168 -19.67 -13.22 -12.04
CA PHE A 168 -19.26 -12.77 -10.71
C PHE A 168 -19.90 -11.42 -10.35
N TYR A 169 -19.86 -10.46 -11.26
CA TYR A 169 -20.47 -9.14 -11.07
C TYR A 169 -21.98 -9.25 -10.82
N ASN A 170 -22.70 -9.97 -11.68
CA ASN A 170 -24.16 -10.04 -11.62
C ASN A 170 -24.68 -10.84 -10.43
N LEU A 171 -24.02 -11.95 -10.08
CA LEU A 171 -24.51 -12.87 -9.05
C LEU A 171 -24.02 -12.50 -7.64
N GLN A 172 -22.83 -11.92 -7.50
CA GLN A 172 -22.24 -11.60 -6.21
C GLN A 172 -22.19 -10.09 -5.97
N PHE A 173 -21.37 -9.37 -6.75
CA PHE A 173 -21.08 -7.96 -6.47
C PHE A 173 -22.34 -7.08 -6.47
N ARG A 174 -23.22 -7.27 -7.47
CA ARG A 174 -24.46 -6.50 -7.59
C ARG A 174 -25.42 -6.70 -6.41
N LYS A 175 -25.46 -7.90 -5.82
CA LYS A 175 -26.28 -8.18 -4.62
C LYS A 175 -25.72 -7.48 -3.40
N LEU A 176 -24.40 -7.54 -3.21
CA LEU A 176 -23.72 -6.85 -2.10
C LEU A 176 -23.90 -5.33 -2.21
N ALA A 177 -23.73 -4.75 -3.40
CA ALA A 177 -23.91 -3.33 -3.63
C ALA A 177 -25.36 -2.86 -3.35
N LYS A 178 -26.36 -3.68 -3.69
CA LYS A 178 -27.76 -3.40 -3.34
C LYS A 178 -28.01 -3.48 -1.83
N ASN A 179 -27.26 -4.27 -1.08
CA ASN A 179 -27.47 -4.41 0.37
C ASN A 179 -26.83 -3.29 1.19
N SER A 180 -25.96 -2.48 0.57
CA SER A 180 -25.42 -1.28 1.19
C SER A 180 -26.51 -0.22 1.36
N THR A 181 -26.55 0.43 2.52
CA THR A 181 -27.46 1.54 2.77
C THR A 181 -27.07 2.75 1.94
N ILE A 182 -28.03 3.36 1.26
CA ILE A 182 -27.83 4.64 0.58
C ILE A 182 -28.05 5.74 1.63
N PRO A 183 -27.09 6.64 1.85
CA PRO A 183 -27.27 7.75 2.78
C PRO A 183 -28.46 8.62 2.35
N GLY A 184 -29.54 8.61 3.12
CA GLY A 184 -30.76 9.42 2.88
C GLY A 184 -32.04 8.62 2.57
N GLU A 185 -31.97 7.31 2.33
CA GLU A 185 -33.15 6.45 2.20
C GLU A 185 -33.24 5.49 3.40
N GLU A 186 -34.14 5.77 4.35
CA GLU A 186 -34.59 4.75 5.29
C GLU A 186 -35.35 3.67 4.51
N ARG A 187 -34.84 2.43 4.50
CA ARG A 187 -35.61 1.31 3.96
C ARG A 187 -36.86 1.10 4.80
N LYS A 188 -38.04 1.23 4.17
CA LYS A 188 -39.22 0.50 4.65
C LYS A 188 -38.86 -0.97 4.62
N ALA A 189 -38.87 -1.60 5.80
CA ALA A 189 -38.69 -3.05 5.92
C ALA A 189 -39.76 -3.74 5.05
N GLU A 190 -39.33 -4.53 4.06
CA GLU A 190 -40.22 -5.53 3.48
C GLU A 190 -40.58 -6.53 4.58
N PRO A 191 -41.85 -6.96 4.71
CA PRO A 191 -42.24 -7.90 5.75
C PRO A 191 -41.43 -9.18 5.62
N ALA A 192 -40.87 -9.65 6.74
CA ALA A 192 -40.18 -10.93 6.81
C ALA A 192 -41.10 -12.02 6.23
N GLN A 193 -40.67 -12.68 5.16
CA GLN A 193 -41.32 -13.89 4.70
C GLN A 193 -41.23 -14.94 5.81
N ALA A 194 -42.39 -15.46 6.22
CA ALA A 194 -42.49 -16.48 7.25
C ALA A 194 -41.62 -17.70 6.89
N PRO A 195 -40.96 -18.35 7.87
CA PRO A 195 -40.13 -19.51 7.61
C PRO A 195 -40.97 -20.65 7.04
N THR A 196 -40.59 -21.13 5.85
CA THR A 196 -41.13 -22.34 5.25
C THR A 196 -40.85 -23.53 6.17
N PRO A 197 -41.83 -24.39 6.52
CA PRO A 197 -41.60 -25.53 7.39
C PRO A 197 -40.61 -26.52 6.75
N ALA A 198 -39.70 -27.03 7.57
CA ALA A 198 -38.69 -28.00 7.16
C ALA A 198 -39.35 -29.31 6.66
N PRO A 199 -38.80 -29.98 5.63
CA PRO A 199 -39.30 -31.28 5.20
C PRO A 199 -39.04 -32.33 6.30
N ALA A 200 -40.06 -33.11 6.63
CA ALA A 200 -39.97 -34.21 7.59
C ALA A 200 -38.84 -35.21 7.24
N GLU A 201 -38.03 -35.55 8.24
CA GLU A 201 -36.99 -36.59 8.13
C GLU A 201 -37.62 -37.93 7.75
N LYS A 202 -37.23 -38.46 6.58
CA LYS A 202 -37.44 -39.87 6.25
C LYS A 202 -36.37 -40.70 6.95
N GLU A 203 -36.80 -41.65 7.79
CA GLU A 203 -35.94 -42.64 8.44
C GLU A 203 -34.97 -43.28 7.44
N ARG A 204 -33.66 -43.16 7.71
CA ARG A 204 -32.61 -43.87 6.98
C ARG A 204 -32.49 -45.29 7.52
N LYS A 205 -32.69 -46.29 6.66
CA LYS A 205 -32.37 -47.71 6.97
C LYS A 205 -30.86 -47.87 7.22
N PRO A 206 -30.44 -48.73 8.18
CA PRO A 206 -29.02 -48.90 8.52
C PRO A 206 -28.24 -49.60 7.40
N ALA A 207 -27.01 -49.13 7.19
CA ALA A 207 -26.05 -49.66 6.21
C ALA A 207 -25.40 -50.98 6.70
N PRO A 208 -25.04 -51.92 5.79
CA PRO A 208 -24.39 -53.17 6.17
C PRO A 208 -22.92 -52.97 6.58
N LYS A 209 -22.45 -53.83 7.49
CA LYS A 209 -21.10 -53.80 8.11
C LYS A 209 -19.97 -54.05 7.09
N PRO A 210 -18.77 -53.48 7.30
CA PRO A 210 -17.65 -53.62 6.37
C PRO A 210 -16.92 -54.97 6.53
N GLU A 211 -16.69 -55.65 5.40
CA GLU A 211 -15.86 -56.86 5.30
C GLU A 211 -14.36 -56.56 5.37
N ALA A 212 -13.61 -57.53 5.87
CA ALA A 212 -12.20 -57.43 6.22
C ALA A 212 -11.27 -57.18 5.01
N ARG A 213 -10.33 -56.26 5.19
CA ARG A 213 -9.33 -55.83 4.21
C ARG A 213 -8.23 -56.89 4.08
N VAL A 214 -8.14 -57.53 2.92
CA VAL A 214 -7.01 -58.42 2.56
C VAL A 214 -5.82 -57.56 2.09
N SER A 215 -4.65 -57.83 2.66
CA SER A 215 -3.37 -57.14 2.44
C SER A 215 -2.77 -57.43 1.05
N ALA A 216 -2.26 -56.40 0.38
CA ALA A 216 -1.50 -56.51 -0.88
C ALA A 216 -0.01 -56.84 -0.62
N PRO A 217 0.66 -57.62 -1.50
CA PRO A 217 2.08 -57.96 -1.36
C PRO A 217 3.03 -56.83 -1.84
N PRO A 218 4.32 -56.84 -1.42
CA PRO A 218 5.24 -55.71 -1.56
C PRO A 218 5.86 -55.59 -2.96
N ALA A 219 6.12 -54.35 -3.39
CA ALA A 219 6.77 -54.02 -4.66
C ALA A 219 8.31 -54.04 -4.52
N SER A 220 8.97 -54.74 -5.44
CA SER A 220 10.42 -54.87 -5.56
C SER A 220 11.05 -53.78 -6.43
N GLU A 221 12.22 -53.34 -5.95
CA GLU A 221 13.43 -52.89 -6.63
C GLU A 221 13.46 -51.68 -7.59
N GLN A 222 14.31 -50.74 -7.17
CA GLN A 222 14.69 -49.49 -7.79
C GLN A 222 15.47 -49.70 -9.09
N ARG A 223 14.98 -49.16 -10.21
CA ARG A 223 15.81 -48.89 -11.40
C ARG A 223 16.38 -47.47 -11.32
N LYS A 224 17.69 -47.38 -11.06
CA LYS A 224 18.53 -46.17 -11.14
C LYS A 224 18.47 -45.59 -12.56
N LYS A 225 18.18 -44.30 -12.70
CA LYS A 225 18.53 -43.49 -13.89
C LYS A 225 19.89 -42.84 -13.64
N PRO A 226 20.82 -42.84 -14.62
CA PRO A 226 22.17 -42.34 -14.40
C PRO A 226 22.23 -40.81 -14.44
N GLU A 227 23.07 -40.26 -13.55
CA GLU A 227 23.50 -38.86 -13.54
C GLU A 227 24.39 -38.56 -14.74
N ALA A 228 24.20 -37.38 -15.35
CA ALA A 228 25.18 -36.80 -16.25
C ALA A 228 25.65 -35.46 -15.66
N ARG A 229 26.94 -35.40 -15.32
CA ARG A 229 27.71 -34.17 -15.10
C ARG A 229 29.00 -34.27 -15.90
N HIS A 230 29.53 -33.08 -16.23
CA HIS A 230 30.85 -32.76 -16.83
C HIS A 230 30.93 -32.77 -18.36
N VAL A 231 31.59 -31.84 -19.09
CA VAL A 231 32.19 -30.48 -18.98
C VAL A 231 32.44 -30.05 -20.47
N PHE A 232 32.71 -28.76 -20.73
CA PHE A 232 33.36 -28.14 -21.93
C PHE A 232 32.38 -27.75 -23.07
N ASN A 233 32.51 -26.63 -23.79
CA ASN A 233 33.59 -25.64 -23.95
C ASN A 233 33.03 -24.30 -24.51
N GLU A 234 33.89 -23.28 -24.51
CA GLU A 234 33.81 -21.95 -25.15
C GLU A 234 33.10 -21.88 -26.52
N ILE A 235 32.32 -20.79 -26.74
CA ILE A 235 32.47 -19.71 -27.75
C ILE A 235 31.48 -18.59 -27.39
#